data_AF-S7Q7Y8-F1
#
_entry.id   AF-S7Q7Y8-F1
#
_cell.length_a   1.000
_cell.length_b   1.000
_cell.length_c   1.000
_cell.angle_alpha   90.00
_cell.angle_beta   90.00
_cell.angle_gamma   90.00
#
_symmetry.space_group_name_H-M   'P 1'
#
loop_
_entity.id
_entity.type
_entity.pdbx_description
1 polymer ?
#
loop_
_entity_poly.entity_id
_entity_poly.type
_entity_poly.pdbx_seq_one_letter_code
_entity_poly.pdbx_strand_id
1 'polypeptide(L)'
;MRVASDVVDVLKRKSRRHKREDPEHVCWSRLNTRRPSKPQRTPGTGNQPQWQRIYPPRSSPARSWRRSALRADPLLDVDLGTTAGTREWIGHRAALASGATSPDTVIAISGDAELERLYCVQNDKAWLHYAAERGDPLCARAGATVDRADKRGRTPLLSGMAVLATYSPGPGRADDPVPASVATIAARLRWVCRLLVEQHADVTVELGGISILDWACLAGDWEMIELLLLHGAHPRTGRLGEHKADKERFERLVEETDRRQGRPPRPCPCWSGKALAECHAAAPQAYPPAYSCPCGSIRSYGECCLKRGVEYTEQWDEGEQRIRSRRKGEVDVSTEAEDPAGDVTSLIESMQQMSVKKGPQGAGRSGRVDPREAERIYTAAIARCVKDALVPKGLVDPAFVYAMPKAGFCPMCVIKPSRVTDFSHVVAGTDGRAREEIERAAKISAGGGALFRACEGAGCRKVEGRDVERLNACAKCKAAVYCSRACQASAWKTHKEACGSAECGGQMLPSQVAIRERVSPVSVESA
;
A
#
# COMPACT_ATOMS: atom_id res chain seq x y z
N MET A 1 -10.47 30.97 -3.13
CA MET A 1 -11.90 31.07 -3.52
C MET A 1 -12.24 30.50 -4.90
N ARG A 2 -11.36 30.55 -5.94
CA ARG A 2 -11.68 29.97 -7.27
C ARG A 2 -11.84 28.43 -7.31
N VAL A 3 -11.14 27.69 -6.46
CA VAL A 3 -11.15 26.20 -6.46
C VAL A 3 -12.49 25.58 -5.99
N ALA A 4 -13.27 26.29 -5.18
CA ALA A 4 -14.59 25.82 -4.75
C ALA A 4 -15.68 26.02 -5.84
N SER A 5 -15.45 26.94 -6.78
CA SER A 5 -16.39 27.22 -7.89
C SER A 5 -16.38 26.09 -8.93
N ASP A 6 -15.21 25.55 -9.25
CA ASP A 6 -15.05 24.56 -10.33
C ASP A 6 -15.71 23.21 -10.01
N VAL A 7 -15.73 22.80 -8.73
CA VAL A 7 -16.38 21.56 -8.30
C VAL A 7 -17.91 21.69 -8.32
N VAL A 8 -18.43 22.87 -7.97
CA VAL A 8 -19.87 23.16 -7.97
C VAL A 8 -20.41 23.25 -9.41
N ASP A 9 -19.64 23.80 -10.35
CA ASP A 9 -20.07 23.98 -11.74
C ASP A 9 -20.08 22.68 -12.56
N VAL A 10 -19.18 21.74 -12.29
CA VAL A 10 -19.19 20.41 -12.92
C VAL A 10 -20.41 19.59 -12.48
N LEU A 11 -20.86 19.75 -11.22
CA LEU A 11 -22.02 19.02 -10.68
C LEU A 11 -23.35 19.65 -11.10
N LYS A 12 -23.45 20.99 -11.19
CA LYS A 12 -24.65 21.69 -11.68
C LYS A 12 -24.98 21.35 -13.15
N ARG A 13 -23.98 21.06 -13.99
CA ARG A 13 -24.19 20.67 -15.41
C ARG A 13 -24.83 19.30 -15.57
N LYS A 14 -24.66 18.36 -14.62
CA LYS A 14 -25.32 17.03 -14.68
C LYS A 14 -26.82 17.08 -14.34
N SER A 15 -27.24 17.99 -13.47
CA SER A 15 -28.65 18.12 -13.03
C SER A 15 -29.60 18.67 -14.12
N ARG A 16 -29.09 19.46 -15.08
CA ARG A 16 -29.93 20.08 -16.13
C ARG A 16 -30.31 19.15 -17.29
N ARG A 17 -29.79 17.92 -17.36
CA ARG A 17 -30.05 16.98 -18.48
C ARG A 17 -31.21 16.00 -18.27
N HIS A 18 -32.01 16.14 -17.20
CA HIS A 18 -33.08 15.19 -16.84
C HIS A 18 -34.43 15.84 -16.56
N LYS A 19 -34.81 16.90 -17.28
CA LYS A 19 -36.17 17.45 -17.21
C LYS A 19 -36.76 17.64 -18.61
N ARG A 20 -37.48 16.62 -19.07
CA ARG A 20 -38.64 16.71 -19.97
C ARG A 20 -39.34 15.36 -19.95
N GLU A 21 -40.51 15.30 -19.30
CA GLU A 21 -41.76 14.66 -19.72
C GLU A 21 -42.81 14.66 -18.58
N ASP A 22 -44.07 14.55 -18.98
CA ASP A 22 -45.32 15.17 -18.47
C ASP A 22 -45.93 14.65 -17.13
N PRO A 23 -46.94 15.37 -16.58
CA PRO A 23 -47.64 15.00 -15.35
C PRO A 23 -48.99 14.32 -15.62
N GLU A 24 -49.30 13.23 -14.90
CA GLU A 24 -50.69 12.77 -14.75
C GLU A 24 -51.05 12.44 -13.29
N HIS A 25 -52.31 12.79 -12.99
CA HIS A 25 -53.10 12.67 -11.78
C HIS A 25 -53.02 11.35 -11.01
N VAL A 26 -52.98 11.39 -9.67
CA VAL A 26 -53.73 10.44 -8.81
C VAL A 26 -54.25 11.10 -7.52
N CYS A 27 -55.48 10.71 -7.21
CA CYS A 27 -56.43 11.14 -6.19
C CYS A 27 -56.07 10.76 -4.74
N TRP A 28 -56.61 11.54 -3.80
CA TRP A 28 -56.57 11.34 -2.35
C TRP A 28 -57.46 10.18 -1.88
N SER A 29 -56.96 9.34 -0.97
CA SER A 29 -57.84 8.66 0.00
C SER A 29 -57.16 8.42 1.36
N ARG A 30 -57.94 8.74 2.40
CA ARG A 30 -57.66 8.68 3.84
C ARG A 30 -57.54 7.23 4.32
N LEU A 31 -56.64 6.96 5.29
CA LEU A 31 -56.82 5.83 6.21
C LEU A 31 -56.18 6.08 7.60
N ASN A 32 -57.09 6.11 8.57
CA ASN A 32 -57.03 5.76 10.00
C ASN A 32 -55.70 5.64 10.76
N THR A 33 -55.64 6.46 11.81
CA THR A 33 -54.80 6.36 13.02
C THR A 33 -55.12 5.10 13.85
N ARG A 34 -54.09 4.31 14.17
CA ARG A 34 -54.09 3.43 15.36
C ARG A 34 -52.81 3.68 16.17
N ARG A 35 -52.98 4.11 17.42
CA ARG A 35 -51.92 4.26 18.43
C ARG A 35 -51.45 2.88 18.91
N PRO A 36 -50.15 2.61 19.06
CA PRO A 36 -49.69 1.48 19.85
C PRO A 36 -49.56 1.85 21.33
N SER A 37 -49.88 0.87 22.16
CA SER A 37 -49.81 0.87 23.62
C SER A 37 -48.38 0.89 24.15
N LYS A 38 -48.19 1.53 25.32
CA LYS A 38 -46.92 1.64 26.05
C LYS A 38 -46.46 0.26 26.58
N PRO A 39 -45.18 -0.12 26.46
CA PRO A 39 -44.66 -1.28 27.17
C PRO A 39 -44.30 -0.93 28.63
N GLN A 40 -44.54 -1.89 29.52
CA GLN A 40 -44.24 -1.87 30.95
C GLN A 40 -42.72 -1.80 31.21
N ARG A 41 -42.35 -1.03 32.25
CA ARG A 41 -40.97 -0.94 32.76
C ARG A 41 -40.58 -2.21 33.51
N THR A 42 -39.51 -2.87 33.10
CA THR A 42 -38.80 -3.85 33.93
C THR A 42 -37.75 -3.14 34.79
N PRO A 43 -37.60 -3.50 36.08
CA PRO A 43 -36.54 -2.95 36.94
C PRO A 43 -35.26 -3.80 36.84
N GLY A 44 -34.10 -3.12 36.84
CA GLY A 44 -32.81 -3.74 37.16
C GLY A 44 -31.93 -4.11 35.97
N THR A 45 -31.28 -3.11 35.37
CA THR A 45 -29.97 -3.32 34.73
C THR A 45 -28.97 -2.39 35.42
N GLY A 46 -27.91 -2.97 35.98
CA GLY A 46 -26.83 -2.23 36.62
C GLY A 46 -26.19 -1.24 35.65
N ASN A 47 -25.58 -0.19 36.21
CA ASN A 47 -24.90 0.90 35.49
C ASN A 47 -23.99 0.38 34.37
N GLN A 48 -24.52 0.28 33.15
CA GLN A 48 -23.68 0.23 31.95
C GLN A 48 -23.04 1.61 31.76
N PRO A 49 -21.74 1.67 31.44
CA PRO A 49 -21.06 2.94 31.20
C PRO A 49 -21.73 3.70 30.07
N GLN A 50 -21.94 5.00 30.25
CA GLN A 50 -22.81 5.86 29.43
C GLN A 50 -22.47 5.87 27.93
N TRP A 51 -21.24 5.54 27.54
CA TRP A 51 -20.86 5.38 26.13
C TRP A 51 -21.62 4.22 25.44
N GLN A 52 -22.00 3.16 26.16
CA GLN A 52 -22.82 2.07 25.60
C GLN A 52 -24.27 2.49 25.28
N ARG A 53 -24.74 3.64 25.80
CA ARG A 53 -26.05 4.20 25.40
C ARG A 53 -25.99 4.94 24.06
N ILE A 54 -24.84 5.56 23.76
CA ILE A 54 -24.57 6.23 22.48
C ILE A 54 -24.30 5.18 21.38
N TYR A 55 -23.71 4.05 21.78
CA TYR A 55 -23.46 2.88 20.93
C TYR A 55 -24.26 1.68 21.46
N PRO A 56 -25.61 1.63 21.31
CA PRO A 56 -26.37 0.49 21.79
C PRO A 56 -25.77 -0.81 21.22
N PRO A 57 -25.62 -1.88 22.03
CA PRO A 57 -25.17 -3.17 21.52
C PRO A 57 -26.06 -3.52 20.35
N ARG A 58 -25.48 -3.51 19.14
CA ARG A 58 -26.21 -3.65 17.89
C ARG A 58 -27.17 -4.82 18.05
N SER A 59 -28.48 -4.59 17.88
CA SER A 59 -29.50 -5.64 17.88
C SER A 59 -29.25 -6.57 16.68
N SER A 60 -28.37 -7.54 16.87
CA SER A 60 -28.01 -8.63 15.96
C SER A 60 -28.03 -8.34 14.44
N PRO A 61 -27.22 -7.40 13.92
CA PRO A 61 -26.82 -7.42 12.51
C PRO A 61 -25.79 -8.54 12.23
N ALA A 62 -25.28 -9.23 13.26
CA ALA A 62 -24.32 -10.33 13.16
C ALA A 62 -24.75 -11.47 12.20
N ARG A 63 -26.03 -11.54 11.78
CA ARG A 63 -26.51 -12.50 10.79
C ARG A 63 -26.32 -12.06 9.33
N SER A 64 -26.37 -10.76 8.99
CA SER A 64 -26.15 -10.31 7.60
C SER A 64 -24.66 -10.20 7.27
N TRP A 65 -23.83 -9.72 8.21
CA TRP A 65 -22.37 -9.62 8.04
C TRP A 65 -21.67 -10.98 7.86
N ARG A 66 -22.26 -12.07 8.38
CA ARG A 66 -21.78 -13.45 8.11
C ARG A 66 -21.98 -13.88 6.65
N ARG A 67 -22.91 -13.26 5.90
CA ARG A 67 -23.17 -13.58 4.48
C ARG A 67 -22.34 -12.72 3.53
N SER A 68 -22.02 -11.47 3.90
CA SER A 68 -21.13 -10.60 3.14
C SER A 68 -19.65 -10.91 3.46
N ALA A 69 -19.24 -12.14 3.12
CA ALA A 69 -17.86 -12.62 3.16
C ALA A 69 -17.01 -11.96 2.05
N LEU A 70 -16.95 -10.63 2.04
CA LEU A 70 -15.88 -9.88 1.42
C LEU A 70 -14.81 -9.74 2.49
N ARG A 71 -13.94 -10.73 2.65
CA ARG A 71 -12.66 -10.79 1.91
C ARG A 71 -11.99 -9.42 1.95
N ALA A 72 -11.68 -8.97 3.16
CA ALA A 72 -10.71 -7.92 3.37
C ALA A 72 -9.43 -8.40 2.70
N ASP A 73 -9.09 -7.82 1.57
CA ASP A 73 -7.76 -7.96 1.02
C ASP A 73 -6.89 -6.95 1.76
N PRO A 74 -5.93 -7.38 2.61
CA PRO A 74 -5.07 -6.46 3.33
C PRO A 74 -4.19 -5.60 2.40
N LEU A 75 -4.18 -5.89 1.10
CA LEU A 75 -3.39 -5.21 0.09
C LEU A 75 -4.21 -4.23 -0.76
N LEU A 76 -5.28 -3.64 -0.24
CA LEU A 76 -6.05 -2.57 -0.91
C LEU A 76 -5.28 -1.23 -1.01
N ASP A 77 -3.96 -1.27 -1.24
CA ASP A 77 -3.24 -0.13 -1.79
C ASP A 77 -3.60 0.02 -3.28
N VAL A 78 -3.65 1.26 -3.78
CA VAL A 78 -4.07 1.59 -5.14
C VAL A 78 -2.95 1.35 -6.17
N ASP A 79 -1.82 0.85 -5.71
CA ASP A 79 -0.80 0.34 -6.61
C ASP A 79 -1.38 -0.72 -7.54
N LEU A 80 -1.18 -0.51 -8.84
CA LEU A 80 -1.74 -1.29 -9.95
C LEU A 80 -1.38 -2.79 -9.93
N GLY A 81 -0.51 -3.21 -9.01
CA GLY A 81 -0.17 -4.61 -8.75
C GLY A 81 -1.10 -5.32 -7.77
N THR A 82 -2.06 -4.63 -7.15
CA THR A 82 -2.97 -5.23 -6.18
C THR A 82 -4.22 -5.81 -6.86
N THR A 83 -4.69 -6.94 -6.35
CA THR A 83 -5.92 -7.65 -6.75
C THR A 83 -7.15 -6.74 -6.86
N ALA A 84 -7.19 -5.64 -6.10
CA ALA A 84 -8.29 -4.69 -6.06
C ALA A 84 -8.53 -3.93 -7.38
N GLY A 85 -7.51 -3.74 -8.21
CA GLY A 85 -7.66 -3.13 -9.53
C GLY A 85 -8.04 -4.12 -10.63
N THR A 86 -8.09 -5.42 -10.35
CA THR A 86 -8.34 -6.43 -11.38
C THR A 86 -9.82 -6.48 -11.78
N ARG A 87 -10.08 -6.74 -13.07
CA ARG A 87 -11.45 -6.97 -13.59
C ARG A 87 -12.17 -8.08 -12.83
N GLU A 88 -11.44 -9.09 -12.37
CA GLU A 88 -11.96 -10.22 -11.61
C GLU A 88 -12.51 -9.76 -10.25
N TRP A 89 -11.79 -8.90 -9.53
CA TRP A 89 -12.26 -8.34 -8.27
C TRP A 89 -13.44 -7.39 -8.45
N ILE A 90 -13.42 -6.55 -9.50
CA ILE A 90 -14.56 -5.69 -9.87
C ILE A 90 -15.79 -6.56 -10.15
N GLY A 91 -15.64 -7.65 -10.91
CA GLY A 91 -16.70 -8.62 -11.17
C GLY A 91 -17.23 -9.29 -9.90
N HIS A 92 -16.34 -9.68 -8.97
CA HIS A 92 -16.74 -10.20 -7.67
C HIS A 92 -17.54 -9.18 -6.85
N ARG A 93 -17.12 -7.91 -6.80
CA ARG A 93 -17.88 -6.86 -6.12
C ARG A 93 -19.24 -6.62 -6.75
N ALA A 94 -19.31 -6.61 -8.08
CA ALA A 94 -20.58 -6.46 -8.80
C ALA A 94 -21.55 -7.60 -8.45
N ALA A 95 -21.08 -8.83 -8.30
CA ALA A 95 -21.90 -9.97 -7.88
C ALA A 95 -22.42 -9.84 -6.42
N LEU A 96 -21.73 -9.08 -5.58
CA LEU A 96 -22.06 -8.90 -4.16
C LEU A 96 -22.94 -7.68 -3.89
N ALA A 97 -22.94 -6.72 -4.80
CA ALA A 97 -23.91 -5.64 -4.85
C ALA A 97 -25.29 -6.21 -5.23
N SER A 98 -25.91 -6.95 -4.31
CA SER A 98 -27.33 -7.32 -4.42
C SER A 98 -28.16 -6.04 -4.54
N GLY A 99 -29.25 -6.06 -5.32
CA GLY A 99 -30.12 -4.90 -5.57
C GLY A 99 -30.81 -4.29 -4.34
N ALA A 100 -30.37 -4.63 -3.12
CA ALA A 100 -30.86 -4.10 -1.87
C ALA A 100 -30.27 -2.70 -1.58
N THR A 101 -31.14 -1.74 -1.27
CA THR A 101 -30.79 -0.35 -0.96
C THR A 101 -30.37 -0.12 0.50
N SER A 102 -29.96 -1.17 1.22
CA SER A 102 -29.49 -1.02 2.60
C SER A 102 -28.22 -0.16 2.66
N PRO A 103 -28.06 0.69 3.69
CA PRO A 103 -26.81 1.42 3.92
C PRO A 103 -25.57 0.52 3.99
N ASP A 104 -25.76 -0.74 4.44
CA ASP A 104 -24.71 -1.74 4.57
C ASP A 104 -24.44 -2.54 3.28
N THR A 105 -25.20 -2.32 2.20
CA THR A 105 -24.97 -2.99 0.92
C THR A 105 -23.70 -2.46 0.26
N VAL A 106 -22.98 -3.29 -0.49
CA VAL A 106 -21.80 -2.89 -1.29
C VAL A 106 -22.24 -2.15 -2.55
N ILE A 107 -21.50 -1.12 -2.98
CA ILE A 107 -21.79 -0.41 -4.24
C ILE A 107 -21.16 -1.17 -5.39
N ALA A 108 -21.97 -1.47 -6.43
CA ALA A 108 -21.43 -1.91 -7.70
C ALA A 108 -20.58 -0.79 -8.29
N ILE A 109 -19.31 -1.09 -8.59
CA ILE A 109 -18.43 -0.16 -9.28
C ILE A 109 -18.93 -0.04 -10.72
N SER A 110 -19.58 1.07 -11.08
CA SER A 110 -20.11 1.30 -12.42
C SER A 110 -19.10 2.05 -13.29
N GLY A 111 -18.41 1.33 -14.17
CA GLY A 111 -17.59 1.88 -15.26
C GLY A 111 -16.10 2.00 -14.92
N ASP A 112 -15.28 1.17 -15.58
CA ASP A 112 -13.83 1.11 -15.42
C ASP A 112 -13.13 2.46 -15.66
N ALA A 113 -13.58 3.24 -16.66
CA ALA A 113 -12.85 4.41 -17.13
C ALA A 113 -12.87 5.63 -16.19
N GLU A 114 -13.89 5.81 -15.35
CA GLU A 114 -13.97 6.97 -14.44
C GLU A 114 -13.23 6.67 -13.13
N LEU A 115 -13.28 5.42 -12.64
CA LEU A 115 -12.47 5.01 -11.49
C LEU A 115 -10.98 5.06 -11.79
N GLU A 116 -10.56 4.50 -12.93
CA GLU A 116 -9.16 4.50 -13.34
C GLU A 116 -8.59 5.92 -13.47
N ARG A 117 -9.43 6.91 -13.81
CA ARG A 117 -8.99 8.32 -13.90
C ARG A 117 -8.93 9.02 -12.54
N LEU A 118 -9.91 8.79 -11.67
CA LEU A 118 -10.02 9.53 -10.42
C LEU A 118 -9.16 8.93 -9.29
N TYR A 119 -9.00 7.60 -9.27
CA TYR A 119 -8.27 6.85 -8.24
C TYR A 119 -7.06 6.15 -8.85
N CYS A 120 -6.25 6.90 -9.59
CA CYS A 120 -4.97 6.44 -10.08
C CYS A 120 -3.83 6.78 -9.11
N VAL A 121 -2.72 6.05 -9.28
CA VAL A 121 -1.43 6.31 -8.61
C VAL A 121 -1.00 7.78 -8.74
N GLN A 122 -1.36 8.46 -9.84
CA GLN A 122 -1.01 9.87 -10.03
C GLN A 122 -1.70 10.82 -9.05
N ASN A 123 -2.82 10.45 -8.42
CA ASN A 123 -3.50 11.28 -7.44
C ASN A 123 -3.24 10.83 -5.99
N ASP A 124 -2.55 9.71 -5.80
CA ASP A 124 -2.30 9.07 -4.49
C ASP A 124 -3.59 8.84 -3.67
N LYS A 125 -4.71 8.67 -4.37
CA LYS A 125 -5.99 8.36 -3.73
C LYS A 125 -6.09 6.87 -3.48
N ALA A 126 -6.10 6.47 -2.21
CA ALA A 126 -6.41 5.10 -1.79
C ALA A 126 -7.88 4.69 -2.02
N TRP A 127 -8.18 3.39 -2.03
CA TRP A 127 -9.55 2.84 -2.10
C TRP A 127 -10.45 3.32 -0.95
N LEU A 128 -9.86 3.70 0.18
CA LEU A 128 -10.62 4.29 1.29
C LEU A 128 -11.23 5.65 0.92
N HIS A 129 -10.58 6.44 0.05
CA HIS A 129 -11.17 7.66 -0.50
C HIS A 129 -12.39 7.34 -1.36
N TYR A 130 -12.31 6.30 -2.20
CA TYR A 130 -13.44 5.87 -3.02
C TYR A 130 -14.63 5.47 -2.15
N ALA A 131 -14.37 4.66 -1.12
CA ALA A 131 -15.40 4.25 -0.17
C ALA A 131 -16.05 5.43 0.54
N ALA A 132 -15.25 6.39 1.01
CA ALA A 132 -15.75 7.58 1.68
C ALA A 132 -16.56 8.49 0.73
N GLU A 133 -16.12 8.68 -0.52
CA GLU A 133 -16.78 9.53 -1.51
C GLU A 133 -18.04 8.89 -2.11
N ARG A 134 -18.19 7.56 -2.03
CA ARG A 134 -19.34 6.83 -2.56
C ARG A 134 -20.30 6.31 -1.49
N GLY A 135 -19.88 6.24 -0.24
CA GLY A 135 -20.63 5.59 0.82
C GLY A 135 -20.58 4.06 0.71
N ASP A 136 -19.42 3.52 0.32
CA ASP A 136 -19.22 2.08 0.25
C ASP A 136 -18.66 1.52 1.57
N PRO A 137 -19.40 0.65 2.26
CA PRO A 137 -19.01 0.17 3.59
C PRO A 137 -17.80 -0.78 3.58
N LEU A 138 -17.41 -1.32 2.43
CA LEU A 138 -16.48 -2.44 2.34
C LEU A 138 -15.05 -2.11 2.79
N CYS A 139 -14.59 -0.89 2.49
CA CYS A 139 -13.16 -0.59 2.56
C CYS A 139 -12.66 -0.25 3.98
N ALA A 140 -13.55 -0.07 4.96
CA ALA A 140 -13.16 0.36 6.30
C ALA A 140 -12.46 -0.72 7.14
N ARG A 141 -12.62 -2.01 6.81
CA ARG A 141 -11.86 -3.10 7.43
C ARG A 141 -10.54 -3.40 6.73
N ALA A 142 -10.32 -2.84 5.56
CA ALA A 142 -9.47 -3.44 4.56
C ALA A 142 -7.97 -3.13 4.72
N GLY A 143 -7.53 -2.87 5.95
CA GLY A 143 -6.13 -2.56 6.23
C GLY A 143 -5.65 -1.31 5.50
N ALA A 144 -6.52 -0.35 5.19
CA ALA A 144 -6.09 0.95 4.68
C ALA A 144 -5.78 1.86 5.86
N THR A 145 -4.68 2.62 5.78
CA THR A 145 -4.39 3.68 6.75
C THR A 145 -5.49 4.72 6.68
N VAL A 146 -6.16 4.94 7.82
CA VAL A 146 -7.39 5.75 7.91
C VAL A 146 -7.15 7.20 7.48
N ASP A 147 -5.94 7.72 7.76
CA ASP A 147 -5.55 9.11 7.49
C ASP A 147 -4.59 9.26 6.30
N ARG A 148 -4.52 8.26 5.41
CA ARG A 148 -3.70 8.39 4.20
C ARG A 148 -4.21 9.55 3.36
N ALA A 149 -3.43 10.62 3.30
CA ALA A 149 -3.76 11.79 2.50
C ALA A 149 -3.47 11.53 1.01
N ASP A 150 -4.33 12.06 0.13
CA ASP A 150 -4.04 12.12 -1.30
C ASP A 150 -3.01 13.22 -1.63
N LYS A 151 -2.61 13.37 -2.89
CA LYS A 151 -1.64 14.41 -3.30
C LYS A 151 -2.07 15.85 -3.00
N ARG A 152 -3.35 16.07 -2.68
CA ARG A 152 -3.90 17.39 -2.31
C ARG A 152 -4.04 17.54 -0.80
N GLY A 153 -3.53 16.59 -0.02
CA GLY A 153 -3.65 16.57 1.43
C GLY A 153 -5.04 16.16 1.93
N ARG A 154 -5.91 15.60 1.07
CA ARG A 154 -7.25 15.19 1.51
C ARG A 154 -7.18 13.79 2.10
N THR A 155 -7.71 13.63 3.29
CA THR A 155 -7.95 12.30 3.87
C THR A 155 -9.26 11.71 3.33
N PRO A 156 -9.50 10.40 3.52
CA PRO A 156 -10.78 9.77 3.20
C PRO A 156 -11.95 10.43 3.93
N LEU A 157 -11.80 10.73 5.23
CA LEU A 157 -12.85 11.37 6.02
C LEU A 157 -13.21 12.76 5.47
N LEU A 158 -12.20 13.60 5.21
CA LEU A 158 -12.41 14.93 4.61
C LEU A 158 -13.11 14.83 3.24
N SER A 159 -12.72 13.87 2.40
CA SER A 159 -13.34 13.65 1.09
C SER A 159 -14.81 13.22 1.21
N GLY A 160 -15.11 12.26 2.07
CA GLY A 160 -16.47 11.79 2.29
C GLY A 160 -17.39 12.88 2.86
N MET A 161 -16.88 13.67 3.82
CA MET A 161 -17.63 14.78 4.43
C MET A 161 -17.91 15.92 3.46
N ALA A 162 -16.95 16.26 2.60
CA ALA A 162 -17.17 17.23 1.53
C ALA A 162 -18.28 16.77 0.57
N VAL A 163 -18.30 15.48 0.21
CA VAL A 163 -19.37 14.92 -0.64
C VAL A 163 -20.70 14.88 0.09
N LEU A 164 -20.73 14.45 1.36
CA LEU A 164 -21.95 14.43 2.19
C LEU A 164 -22.62 15.80 2.23
N ALA A 165 -21.86 16.87 2.44
CA ALA A 165 -22.38 18.24 2.46
C ALA A 165 -23.05 18.67 1.13
N THR A 166 -22.67 18.06 -0.01
CA THR A 166 -23.34 18.34 -1.30
C THR A 166 -24.68 17.63 -1.47
N TYR A 167 -24.90 16.53 -0.74
CA TYR A 167 -26.14 15.75 -0.78
C TYR A 167 -27.10 16.07 0.36
N SER A 168 -26.63 16.73 1.42
CA SER A 168 -27.50 17.23 2.48
C SER A 168 -28.35 18.41 1.99
N PRO A 169 -29.67 18.42 2.24
CA PRO A 169 -30.48 19.60 2.02
C PRO A 169 -29.98 20.70 2.95
N GLY A 170 -29.42 21.77 2.38
CA GLY A 170 -28.90 22.88 3.18
C GLY A 170 -29.99 23.50 4.08
N PRO A 171 -29.59 24.17 5.18
CA PRO A 171 -30.51 24.89 6.05
C PRO A 171 -31.25 25.95 5.21
N GLY A 172 -32.53 25.72 4.95
CA GLY A 172 -33.36 26.59 4.08
C GLY A 172 -34.01 25.89 2.88
N ARG A 173 -33.72 24.61 2.60
CA ARG A 173 -34.44 23.81 1.59
C ARG A 173 -35.32 22.71 2.19
N ALA A 174 -35.79 22.90 3.43
CA ALA A 174 -36.56 21.89 4.15
C ALA A 174 -37.87 21.49 3.44
N ASP A 175 -38.41 22.36 2.59
CA ASP A 175 -39.70 22.15 1.95
C ASP A 175 -39.64 21.36 0.64
N ASP A 176 -38.46 21.25 0.01
CA ASP A 176 -38.31 20.49 -1.23
C ASP A 176 -38.14 18.98 -0.92
N PRO A 177 -38.99 18.10 -1.44
CA PRO A 177 -38.84 16.66 -1.23
C PRO A 177 -37.52 16.19 -1.87
N VAL A 178 -36.58 15.78 -1.01
CA VAL A 178 -35.31 15.19 -1.44
C VAL A 178 -35.61 13.86 -2.13
N PRO A 179 -35.12 13.64 -3.37
CA PRO A 179 -35.29 12.36 -4.04
C PRO A 179 -34.78 11.21 -3.17
N ALA A 180 -35.54 10.11 -3.08
CA ALA A 180 -35.18 8.97 -2.23
C ALA A 180 -33.75 8.44 -2.48
N SER A 181 -33.29 8.48 -3.74
CA SER A 181 -31.93 8.09 -4.12
C SER A 181 -30.85 8.97 -3.48
N VAL A 182 -31.08 10.29 -3.38
CA VAL A 182 -30.16 11.24 -2.74
C VAL A 182 -30.10 10.99 -1.23
N ALA A 183 -31.26 10.77 -0.59
CA ALA A 183 -31.34 10.44 0.83
C ALA A 183 -30.59 9.13 1.14
N THR A 184 -30.71 8.11 0.29
CA THR A 184 -29.96 6.86 0.43
C THR A 184 -28.45 7.07 0.30
N ILE A 185 -27.98 7.87 -0.67
CA ILE A 185 -26.55 8.18 -0.83
C ILE A 185 -26.03 8.93 0.41
N ALA A 186 -26.75 9.96 0.87
CA ALA A 186 -26.37 10.71 2.07
C ALA A 186 -26.29 9.83 3.32
N ALA A 187 -27.25 8.91 3.50
CA ALA A 187 -27.23 7.97 4.62
C ALA A 187 -26.00 7.04 4.59
N ARG A 188 -25.59 6.60 3.39
CA ARG A 188 -24.39 5.78 3.20
C ARG A 188 -23.09 6.53 3.45
N LEU A 189 -22.99 7.75 2.90
CA LEU A 189 -21.86 8.64 3.15
C LEU A 189 -21.69 8.91 4.64
N ARG A 190 -22.79 9.25 5.33
CA ARG A 190 -22.82 9.43 6.79
C ARG A 190 -22.30 8.19 7.52
N TRP A 191 -22.78 7.00 7.13
CA TRP A 191 -22.37 5.75 7.75
C TRP A 191 -20.86 5.49 7.61
N VAL A 192 -20.29 5.70 6.41
CA VAL A 192 -18.85 5.51 6.18
C VAL A 192 -18.04 6.56 6.95
N CYS A 193 -18.45 7.83 6.91
CA CYS A 193 -17.74 8.90 7.65
C CYS A 193 -17.77 8.64 9.16
N ARG A 194 -18.91 8.20 9.71
CA ARG A 194 -19.02 7.80 11.11
C ARG A 194 -18.04 6.68 11.44
N LEU A 195 -17.98 5.66 10.59
CA LEU A 195 -17.07 4.55 10.78
C LEU A 195 -15.60 4.99 10.76
N LEU A 196 -15.22 5.94 9.90
CA LEU A 196 -13.86 6.50 9.88
C LEU A 196 -13.52 7.26 11.17
N VAL A 197 -14.44 8.10 11.66
CA VAL A 197 -14.25 8.84 12.93
C VAL A 197 -14.11 7.87 14.12
N GLU A 198 -14.97 6.85 14.17
CA GLU A 198 -14.89 5.78 15.18
C GLU A 198 -13.59 4.99 15.05
N GLN A 199 -13.09 4.75 13.82
CA GLN A 199 -11.77 4.18 13.54
C GLN A 199 -10.61 5.16 13.72
N HIS A 200 -10.83 6.18 14.54
CA HIS A 200 -9.83 7.11 14.97
C HIS A 200 -9.21 8.01 13.89
N ALA A 201 -9.90 8.22 12.76
CA ALA A 201 -9.48 9.20 11.75
C ALA A 201 -9.17 10.58 12.39
N ASP A 202 -8.19 11.29 11.85
CA ASP A 202 -7.87 12.66 12.24
C ASP A 202 -9.01 13.60 11.83
N VAL A 203 -9.68 14.16 12.84
CA VAL A 203 -10.80 15.08 12.70
C VAL A 203 -10.37 16.55 12.60
N THR A 204 -9.08 16.82 12.77
CA THR A 204 -8.51 18.18 12.77
C THR A 204 -8.08 18.66 11.38
N VAL A 205 -8.03 17.75 10.40
CA VAL A 205 -7.66 18.05 9.01
C VAL A 205 -8.59 19.12 8.42
N GLU A 206 -7.98 20.10 7.73
CA GLU A 206 -8.68 21.16 7.03
C GLU A 206 -8.20 21.31 5.57
N LEU A 207 -9.10 21.73 4.68
CA LEU A 207 -8.77 22.04 3.29
C LEU A 207 -9.27 23.44 2.94
N GLY A 208 -8.34 24.35 2.62
CA GLY A 208 -8.67 25.73 2.31
C GLY A 208 -9.33 26.48 3.47
N GLY A 209 -8.93 26.16 4.71
CA GLY A 209 -9.47 26.74 5.95
C GLY A 209 -10.89 26.28 6.30
N ILE A 210 -11.36 25.18 5.70
CA ILE A 210 -12.61 24.51 6.07
C ILE A 210 -12.25 23.17 6.71
N SER A 211 -12.56 23.05 8.00
CA SER A 211 -12.35 21.84 8.79
C SER A 211 -13.42 20.78 8.50
N ILE A 212 -13.18 19.53 8.92
CA ILE A 212 -14.18 18.46 8.84
C ILE A 212 -15.46 18.82 9.62
N LEU A 213 -15.32 19.48 10.78
CA LEU A 213 -16.45 19.95 11.58
C LEU A 213 -17.27 21.02 10.84
N ASP A 214 -16.62 21.91 10.10
CA ASP A 214 -17.32 22.89 9.26
C ASP A 214 -18.16 22.21 8.17
N TRP A 215 -17.65 21.14 7.54
CA TRP A 215 -18.42 20.34 6.58
C TRP A 215 -19.64 19.68 7.20
N ALA A 216 -19.53 19.18 8.44
CA ALA A 216 -20.67 18.61 9.18
C ALA A 216 -21.73 19.69 9.49
N CYS A 217 -21.31 20.89 9.87
CA CYS A 217 -22.19 22.03 10.10
C CYS A 217 -22.91 22.46 8.82
N LEU A 218 -22.19 22.55 7.70
CA LEU A 218 -22.77 22.82 6.37
C LEU A 218 -23.80 21.76 5.95
N ALA A 219 -23.54 20.49 6.32
CA ALA A 219 -24.43 19.38 6.06
C ALA A 219 -25.67 19.33 7.00
N GLY A 220 -25.71 20.15 8.06
CA GLY A 220 -26.77 20.13 9.07
C GLY A 220 -26.82 18.81 9.86
N ASP A 221 -25.73 18.06 9.91
CA ASP A 221 -25.69 16.69 10.43
C ASP A 221 -25.30 16.66 11.90
N TRP A 222 -26.29 16.87 12.77
CA TRP A 222 -26.06 16.99 14.20
C TRP A 222 -25.46 15.76 14.86
N GLU A 223 -25.75 14.56 14.35
CA GLU A 223 -25.13 13.33 14.85
C GLU A 223 -23.62 13.32 14.54
N MET A 224 -23.25 13.76 13.33
CA MET A 224 -21.85 13.86 12.95
C MET A 224 -21.12 14.98 13.71
N ILE A 225 -21.78 16.12 13.95
CA ILE A 225 -21.23 17.23 14.74
C ILE A 225 -20.89 16.75 16.15
N GLU A 226 -21.84 16.11 16.84
CA GLU A 226 -21.60 15.57 18.19
C GLU A 226 -20.46 14.54 18.20
N LEU A 227 -20.45 13.63 17.21
CA LEU A 227 -19.41 12.62 17.11
C LEU A 227 -18.02 13.24 16.88
N LEU A 228 -17.89 14.22 15.99
CA LEU A 228 -16.62 14.90 15.72
C LEU A 228 -16.10 15.64 16.95
N LEU A 229 -16.96 16.37 17.66
CA LEU A 229 -16.61 17.05 18.92
C LEU A 229 -16.14 16.05 19.97
N LEU A 230 -16.85 14.93 20.13
CA LEU A 230 -16.47 13.84 21.04
C LEU A 230 -15.10 13.22 20.69
N HIS A 231 -14.71 13.27 19.43
CA HIS A 231 -13.44 12.78 18.93
C HIS A 231 -12.35 13.85 18.83
N GLY A 232 -12.56 15.04 19.41
CA GLY A 232 -11.54 16.08 19.56
C GLY A 232 -11.51 17.12 18.45
N ALA A 233 -12.56 17.24 17.63
CA ALA A 233 -12.62 18.30 16.63
C ALA A 233 -12.72 19.69 17.30
N HIS A 234 -11.90 20.64 16.87
CA HIS A 234 -11.89 21.99 17.45
C HIS A 234 -13.11 22.80 16.99
N PRO A 235 -13.96 23.29 17.91
CA PRO A 235 -15.12 24.08 17.55
C PRO A 235 -14.70 25.46 17.03
N ARG A 236 -15.24 25.86 15.88
CA ARG A 236 -15.12 27.21 15.32
C ARG A 236 -16.52 27.81 15.19
N THR A 237 -16.72 29.01 15.71
CA THR A 237 -18.03 29.68 15.76
C THR A 237 -18.48 30.27 14.43
N GLY A 238 -17.58 30.42 13.45
CA GLY A 238 -17.81 31.28 12.29
C GLY A 238 -18.65 30.72 11.14
N ARG A 239 -19.06 29.44 11.17
CA ARG A 239 -19.71 28.79 9.99
C ARG A 239 -21.02 28.06 10.28
N LEU A 240 -21.54 28.14 11.50
CA LEU A 240 -22.89 27.69 11.79
C LEU A 240 -23.90 28.59 11.05
N GLY A 241 -25.02 28.02 10.60
CA GLY A 241 -26.05 28.78 9.90
C GLY A 241 -26.54 29.99 10.69
N GLU A 242 -27.20 30.93 10.02
CA GLU A 242 -27.71 32.17 10.63
C GLU A 242 -28.80 31.94 11.70
N HIS A 243 -29.28 30.70 11.85
CA HIS A 243 -30.30 30.34 12.82
C HIS A 243 -29.74 30.31 14.25
N LYS A 244 -30.25 31.23 15.09
CA LYS A 244 -29.94 31.32 16.52
C LYS A 244 -30.07 29.98 17.26
N ALA A 245 -31.09 29.19 16.94
CA ALA A 245 -31.33 27.89 17.59
C ALA A 245 -30.21 26.87 17.33
N ASP A 246 -29.63 26.86 16.14
CA ASP A 246 -28.52 25.97 15.78
C ASP A 246 -27.24 26.38 16.50
N LYS A 247 -26.99 27.70 16.60
CA LYS A 247 -25.85 28.23 17.37
C LYS A 247 -25.94 27.81 18.84
N GLU A 248 -27.09 28.01 19.48
CA GLU A 248 -27.32 27.60 20.87
C GLU A 248 -27.18 26.08 21.05
N ARG A 249 -27.65 25.28 20.08
CA ARG A 249 -27.49 23.82 20.11
C ARG A 249 -26.03 23.41 20.02
N PHE A 250 -25.27 24.03 19.13
CA PHE A 250 -23.84 23.77 18.97
C PHE A 250 -23.04 24.14 20.22
N GLU A 251 -23.30 25.33 20.79
CA GLU A 251 -22.64 25.77 22.04
C GLU A 251 -22.89 24.80 23.19
N ARG A 252 -24.13 24.28 23.32
CA ARG A 252 -24.44 23.23 24.31
C ARG A 252 -23.67 21.94 24.06
N LEU A 253 -23.54 21.50 22.80
CA LEU A 253 -22.78 20.30 22.46
C LEU A 253 -21.30 20.47 22.80
N VAL A 254 -20.70 21.61 22.46
CA VAL A 254 -19.31 21.93 22.79
C VAL A 254 -19.08 21.87 24.29
N GLU A 255 -19.94 22.54 25.07
CA GLU A 255 -19.84 22.52 26.54
C GLU A 255 -19.98 21.10 27.12
N GLU A 256 -20.90 20.29 26.56
CA GLU A 256 -21.07 18.91 26.99
C GLU A 256 -19.86 18.03 26.65
N THR A 257 -19.29 18.19 25.46
CA THR A 257 -18.12 17.41 25.03
C THR A 257 -16.84 17.82 25.74
N ASP A 258 -16.65 19.10 26.05
CA ASP A 258 -15.48 19.59 26.80
C ASP A 258 -15.40 18.98 28.21
N ARG A 259 -16.56 18.66 28.81
CA ARG A 259 -16.62 17.96 30.10
C ARG A 259 -16.22 16.49 29.98
N ARG A 260 -16.29 15.88 28.80
CA ARG A 260 -15.90 14.48 28.56
C ARG A 260 -14.40 14.45 28.31
N GLN A 261 -13.65 13.82 29.21
CA GLN A 261 -12.20 13.71 29.05
C GLN A 261 -11.84 12.57 28.08
N GLY A 262 -11.21 12.94 26.97
CA GLY A 262 -10.55 12.01 26.05
C GLY A 262 -11.45 11.39 24.98
N ARG A 263 -10.78 10.89 23.94
CA ARG A 263 -11.42 10.21 22.80
C ARG A 263 -12.02 8.88 23.26
N PRO A 264 -13.25 8.52 22.81
CA PRO A 264 -13.80 7.19 23.06
C PRO A 264 -12.85 6.07 22.60
N PRO A 265 -12.84 4.90 23.28
CA PRO A 265 -12.02 3.76 22.87
C PRO A 265 -12.28 3.36 21.42
N ARG A 266 -11.22 3.13 20.66
CA ARG A 266 -11.33 2.71 19.26
C ARG A 266 -11.97 1.32 19.18
N PRO A 267 -13.12 1.12 18.50
CA PRO A 267 -13.63 -0.22 18.23
C PRO A 267 -12.68 -0.95 17.28
N CYS A 268 -12.46 -2.25 17.50
CA CYS A 268 -11.56 -3.03 16.67
C CYS A 268 -12.10 -3.15 15.22
N PRO A 269 -11.30 -2.84 14.17
CA PRO A 269 -11.75 -2.95 12.77
C PRO A 269 -12.12 -4.37 12.32
N CYS A 270 -11.82 -5.40 13.12
CA CYS A 270 -12.28 -6.76 12.86
C CYS A 270 -13.79 -6.95 13.13
N TRP A 271 -14.47 -5.92 13.63
CA TRP A 271 -15.90 -5.89 13.97
C TRP A 271 -16.33 -6.95 14.99
N SER A 272 -15.41 -7.37 15.86
CA SER A 272 -15.72 -8.23 17.00
C SER A 272 -16.65 -7.58 18.02
N GLY A 273 -16.82 -6.25 17.94
CA GLY A 273 -17.54 -5.43 18.93
C GLY A 273 -16.67 -5.07 20.15
N LYS A 274 -15.42 -5.56 20.21
CA LYS A 274 -14.47 -5.23 21.27
C LYS A 274 -13.72 -3.93 20.97
N ALA A 275 -13.20 -3.28 22.00
CA ALA A 275 -12.22 -2.22 21.82
C ALA A 275 -10.93 -2.80 21.18
N LEU A 276 -10.19 -1.98 20.46
CA LEU A 276 -8.95 -2.37 19.79
C LEU A 276 -7.92 -2.91 20.80
N ALA A 277 -7.77 -2.19 21.93
CA ALA A 277 -6.90 -2.55 23.05
C ALA A 277 -7.26 -3.90 23.70
N GLU A 278 -8.48 -4.41 23.49
CA GLU A 278 -8.96 -5.70 24.01
C GLU A 278 -8.99 -6.79 22.91
N CYS A 279 -8.47 -6.48 21.72
CA CYS A 279 -8.57 -7.32 20.53
C CYS A 279 -7.22 -7.42 19.80
N HIS A 280 -7.11 -6.91 18.57
CA HIS A 280 -5.93 -7.05 17.73
C HIS A 280 -4.70 -6.27 18.23
N ALA A 281 -4.88 -5.29 19.12
CA ALA A 281 -3.76 -4.64 19.80
C ALA A 281 -3.33 -5.38 21.09
N ALA A 282 -4.19 -6.21 21.66
CA ALA A 282 -3.85 -7.01 22.84
C ALA A 282 -2.93 -8.19 22.49
N ALA A 283 -3.25 -8.90 21.40
CA ALA A 283 -2.49 -10.05 20.94
C ALA A 283 -2.78 -10.35 19.46
N PRO A 284 -1.82 -11.00 18.75
CA PRO A 284 -2.08 -11.56 17.43
C PRO A 284 -3.27 -12.53 17.44
N GLN A 285 -4.17 -12.36 16.48
CA GLN A 285 -5.35 -13.21 16.29
C GLN A 285 -5.13 -14.16 15.10
N ALA A 286 -5.78 -15.32 15.09
CA ALA A 286 -5.71 -16.22 13.93
C ALA A 286 -6.41 -15.58 12.71
N TYR A 287 -5.79 -15.66 11.53
CA TYR A 287 -6.42 -15.16 10.30
C TYR A 287 -7.66 -16.01 9.97
N PRO A 288 -8.85 -15.42 9.75
CA PRO A 288 -10.08 -16.19 9.60
C PRO A 288 -10.08 -17.11 8.35
N PRO A 289 -10.40 -18.42 8.47
CA PRO A 289 -10.41 -19.37 7.34
C PRO A 289 -11.30 -18.96 6.17
N ALA A 290 -12.40 -18.24 6.45
CA ALA A 290 -13.35 -17.80 5.43
C ALA A 290 -12.85 -16.59 4.59
N TYR A 291 -11.75 -15.94 4.96
CA TYR A 291 -11.26 -14.74 4.27
C TYR A 291 -10.47 -15.09 3.02
N SER A 292 -10.22 -14.09 2.15
CA SER A 292 -9.32 -14.27 1.01
C SER A 292 -7.96 -14.71 1.49
N CYS A 293 -7.36 -15.65 0.78
CA CYS A 293 -6.04 -16.13 1.14
C CYS A 293 -4.99 -15.04 0.90
N PRO A 294 -4.13 -14.69 1.89
CA PRO A 294 -3.12 -13.63 1.73
C PRO A 294 -2.08 -13.86 0.61
N CYS A 295 -1.98 -15.09 0.09
CA CYS A 295 -1.11 -15.40 -1.05
C CYS A 295 -1.62 -14.89 -2.42
N GLY A 296 -2.70 -14.11 -2.45
CA GLY A 296 -3.33 -13.59 -3.67
C GLY A 296 -4.22 -14.61 -4.40
N SER A 297 -4.44 -15.80 -3.83
CA SER A 297 -5.35 -16.77 -4.42
C SER A 297 -6.80 -16.30 -4.28
N ILE A 298 -7.61 -16.47 -5.33
CA ILE A 298 -9.06 -16.24 -5.30
C ILE A 298 -9.82 -17.16 -4.34
N ARG A 299 -9.16 -18.18 -3.78
CA ARG A 299 -9.74 -19.12 -2.82
C ARG A 299 -9.74 -18.53 -1.41
N SER A 300 -10.63 -19.06 -0.57
CA SER A 300 -10.57 -18.75 0.85
C SER A 300 -9.25 -19.25 1.47
N TYR A 301 -8.80 -18.61 2.54
CA TYR A 301 -7.60 -18.99 3.28
C TYR A 301 -7.67 -20.45 3.74
N GLY A 302 -8.83 -20.88 4.24
CA GLY A 302 -9.13 -22.25 4.65
C GLY A 302 -8.94 -23.27 3.54
N GLU A 303 -9.30 -22.92 2.30
CA GLU A 303 -9.18 -23.79 1.12
C GLU A 303 -7.83 -23.67 0.40
N CYS A 304 -6.94 -22.78 0.86
CA CYS A 304 -5.68 -22.46 0.20
C CYS A 304 -4.47 -22.63 1.12
N CYS A 305 -3.93 -21.56 1.69
CA CYS A 305 -2.71 -21.61 2.51
C CYS A 305 -2.90 -22.42 3.79
N LEU A 306 -4.04 -22.32 4.46
CA LEU A 306 -4.28 -23.09 5.68
C LEU A 306 -4.24 -24.60 5.39
N LYS A 307 -4.86 -25.04 4.29
CA LYS A 307 -4.81 -26.44 3.82
C LYS A 307 -3.39 -26.91 3.46
N ARG A 308 -2.48 -25.99 3.16
CA ARG A 308 -1.05 -26.25 2.88
C ARG A 308 -0.17 -26.16 4.13
N GLY A 309 -0.75 -26.00 5.32
CA GLY A 309 -0.01 -25.82 6.57
C GLY A 309 0.68 -24.46 6.68
N VAL A 310 0.29 -23.47 5.87
CA VAL A 310 0.80 -22.10 5.97
C VAL A 310 -0.17 -21.31 6.84
N GLU A 311 0.25 -21.03 8.08
CA GLU A 311 -0.55 -20.29 9.05
C GLU A 311 -0.30 -18.77 8.94
N TYR A 312 -1.39 -17.98 8.96
CA TYR A 312 -1.35 -16.52 9.07
C TYR A 312 -2.02 -16.06 10.37
N THR A 313 -1.50 -14.98 10.93
CA THR A 313 -2.08 -14.23 12.04
C THR A 313 -2.39 -12.79 11.61
N GLU A 314 -3.34 -12.16 12.29
CA GLU A 314 -3.65 -10.73 12.18
C GLU A 314 -3.21 -10.01 13.45
N GLN A 315 -2.54 -8.87 13.32
CA GLN A 315 -2.17 -8.04 14.45
C GLN A 315 -2.37 -6.57 14.11
N TRP A 316 -2.69 -5.75 15.12
CA TRP A 316 -2.68 -4.31 14.98
C TRP A 316 -1.25 -3.79 14.79
N ASP A 317 -1.06 -2.98 13.76
CA ASP A 317 0.16 -2.23 13.51
C ASP A 317 -0.11 -0.76 13.89
N GLU A 318 0.54 -0.31 14.97
CA GLU A 318 0.37 1.04 15.49
C GLU A 318 0.97 2.10 14.56
N GLY A 319 2.08 1.80 13.87
CA GLY A 319 2.73 2.75 12.96
C GLY A 319 1.87 3.05 11.74
N GLU A 320 1.20 2.03 11.20
CA GLU A 320 0.33 2.19 10.02
C GLU A 320 -1.15 2.35 10.34
N GLN A 321 -1.51 2.31 11.64
CA GLN A 321 -2.88 2.40 12.15
C GLN A 321 -3.83 1.44 11.42
N ARG A 322 -3.43 0.16 11.28
CA ARG A 322 -4.21 -0.88 10.59
C ARG A 322 -3.96 -2.28 11.12
N ILE A 323 -4.85 -3.22 10.79
CA ILE A 323 -4.59 -4.66 11.01
C ILE A 323 -3.73 -5.19 9.86
N ARG A 324 -2.54 -5.73 10.16
CA ARG A 324 -1.69 -6.45 9.20
C ARG A 324 -1.82 -7.96 9.36
N SER A 325 -1.77 -8.66 8.24
CA SER A 325 -1.63 -10.12 8.23
C SER A 325 -0.16 -10.49 8.15
N ARG A 326 0.30 -11.41 8.99
CA ARG A 326 1.68 -11.90 9.01
C ARG A 326 1.69 -13.42 8.89
N ARG A 327 2.70 -13.97 8.22
CA ARG A 327 2.89 -15.42 8.18
C ARG A 327 3.51 -15.87 9.50
N LYS A 328 2.97 -16.90 10.13
CA LYS A 328 3.52 -17.43 11.38
C LYS A 328 4.94 -17.95 11.15
N GLY A 329 5.88 -17.48 11.96
CA GLY A 329 7.32 -17.79 11.84
C GLY A 329 8.11 -16.85 10.91
N GLU A 330 7.47 -15.84 10.32
CA GLU A 330 8.16 -14.72 9.68
C GLU A 330 8.78 -13.83 10.78
N VAL A 331 10.09 -13.61 10.71
CA VAL A 331 10.80 -12.72 11.64
C VAL A 331 10.51 -11.29 11.21
N ASP A 332 10.09 -10.45 12.15
CA ASP A 332 9.80 -9.04 11.89
C ASP A 332 11.11 -8.29 11.66
N VAL A 333 11.48 -8.12 10.40
CA VAL A 333 12.55 -7.20 9.99
C VAL A 333 11.93 -5.80 9.98
N SER A 334 11.67 -5.26 11.17
CA SER A 334 11.17 -3.90 11.29
C SER A 334 12.20 -2.91 10.73
N THR A 335 11.72 -1.98 9.92
CA THR A 335 12.51 -1.02 9.12
C THR A 335 13.05 0.16 9.94
N GLU A 336 12.94 0.12 11.27
CA GLU A 336 13.38 1.19 12.16
C GLU A 336 14.85 1.06 12.62
N ALA A 337 15.64 0.17 12.01
CA ALA A 337 17.08 0.16 12.24
C ALA A 337 17.71 1.40 11.58
N GLU A 338 18.03 2.41 12.39
CA GLU A 338 18.64 3.70 12.01
C GLU A 338 20.05 3.62 11.39
N ASP A 339 20.49 2.47 10.88
CA ASP A 339 21.78 2.33 10.20
C ASP A 339 21.68 1.49 8.91
N PRO A 340 21.69 2.12 7.71
CA PRO A 340 21.69 1.40 6.44
C PRO A 340 22.94 0.53 6.22
N ALA A 341 24.00 0.68 7.02
CA ALA A 341 25.15 -0.23 6.99
C ALA A 341 24.84 -1.59 7.67
N GLY A 342 23.90 -1.64 8.61
CA GLY A 342 23.43 -2.88 9.24
C GLY A 342 22.49 -3.71 8.35
N ASP A 343 21.81 -3.05 7.40
CA ASP A 343 20.77 -3.66 6.56
C ASP A 343 21.33 -4.60 5.48
N VAL A 344 22.52 -4.33 4.95
CA VAL A 344 23.16 -5.23 3.97
C VAL A 344 23.51 -6.57 4.62
N THR A 345 24.01 -6.57 5.86
CA THR A 345 24.35 -7.79 6.61
C THR A 345 23.11 -8.60 6.97
N SER A 346 22.02 -7.94 7.39
CA SER A 346 20.74 -8.61 7.66
C SER A 346 20.11 -9.22 6.40
N LEU A 347 20.19 -8.52 5.27
CA LEU A 347 19.80 -9.04 3.96
C LEU A 347 20.64 -10.27 3.57
N ILE A 348 21.96 -10.24 3.83
CA ILE A 348 22.87 -11.37 3.59
C ILE A 348 22.55 -12.57 4.48
N GLU A 349 22.30 -12.37 5.77
CA GLU A 349 21.90 -13.44 6.70
C GLU A 349 20.60 -14.11 6.25
N SER A 350 19.64 -13.29 5.81
CA SER A 350 18.38 -13.76 5.21
C SER A 350 18.64 -14.60 3.94
N MET A 351 19.61 -14.23 3.10
CA MET A 351 20.01 -15.00 1.92
C MET A 351 20.69 -16.34 2.27
N GLN A 352 21.54 -16.36 3.30
CA GLN A 352 22.19 -17.59 3.76
C GLN A 352 21.16 -18.58 4.30
N GLN A 353 20.18 -18.09 5.07
CA GLN A 353 19.08 -18.91 5.58
C GLN A 353 18.19 -19.50 4.46
N MET A 354 17.99 -18.76 3.35
CA MET A 354 17.26 -19.28 2.19
C MET A 354 18.07 -20.31 1.38
N SER A 355 19.39 -20.18 1.32
CA SER A 355 20.25 -21.09 0.54
C SER A 355 20.48 -22.43 1.22
N VAL A 356 20.51 -22.47 2.56
CA VAL A 356 20.72 -23.69 3.36
C VAL A 356 19.49 -24.63 3.34
N LYS A 357 18.28 -24.12 3.05
CA LYS A 357 17.04 -24.91 3.07
C LYS A 357 16.70 -25.66 1.77
N LYS A 358 17.64 -25.82 0.82
CA LYS A 358 17.48 -26.76 -0.32
C LYS A 358 17.74 -28.21 0.11
N GLY A 359 16.93 -28.72 1.05
CA GLY A 359 16.82 -30.17 1.29
C GLY A 359 15.89 -30.82 0.24
N PRO A 360 16.07 -32.11 -0.13
CA PRO A 360 15.37 -32.73 -1.26
C PRO A 360 13.89 -33.07 -1.02
N GLN A 361 13.26 -32.64 0.08
CA GLN A 361 11.94 -33.14 0.46
C GLN A 361 10.91 -32.02 0.51
N GLY A 362 9.92 -32.09 -0.40
CA GLY A 362 8.67 -31.35 -0.29
C GLY A 362 8.34 -30.44 -1.47
N ALA A 363 8.35 -30.95 -2.70
CA ALA A 363 7.80 -30.25 -3.87
C ALA A 363 6.25 -30.21 -3.81
N GLY A 364 5.70 -29.46 -2.85
CA GLY A 364 4.30 -29.05 -2.83
C GLY A 364 4.13 -27.76 -3.61
N ARG A 365 3.28 -27.79 -4.65
CA ARG A 365 2.96 -26.67 -5.55
C ARG A 365 2.47 -25.42 -4.81
N SER A 366 3.38 -24.57 -4.32
CA SER A 366 3.10 -23.17 -4.01
C SER A 366 2.99 -22.39 -5.33
N GLY A 367 2.23 -21.29 -5.32
CA GLY A 367 2.16 -20.38 -6.46
C GLY A 367 3.59 -19.97 -6.81
N ARG A 368 4.09 -20.46 -7.94
CA ARG A 368 5.43 -20.13 -8.41
C ARG A 368 5.39 -18.66 -8.76
N VAL A 369 5.89 -17.79 -7.88
CA VAL A 369 6.61 -16.62 -8.39
C VAL A 369 7.63 -17.23 -9.34
N ASP A 370 7.54 -16.88 -10.61
CA ASP A 370 8.50 -17.35 -11.61
C ASP A 370 9.89 -17.14 -11.00
N PRO A 371 10.73 -18.17 -10.86
CA PRO A 371 12.07 -18.03 -10.32
C PRO A 371 12.83 -16.84 -10.93
N ARG A 372 12.55 -16.52 -12.20
CA ARG A 372 13.09 -15.34 -12.89
C ARG A 372 12.57 -14.01 -12.35
N GLU A 373 11.30 -13.95 -11.96
CA GLU A 373 10.71 -12.74 -11.39
C GLU A 373 11.22 -12.49 -9.97
N ALA A 374 11.34 -13.55 -9.15
CA ALA A 374 11.97 -13.46 -7.85
C ALA A 374 13.43 -12.97 -7.96
N GLU A 375 14.18 -13.49 -8.94
CA GLU A 375 15.55 -13.07 -9.25
C GLU A 375 15.63 -11.60 -9.68
N ARG A 376 14.67 -11.11 -10.47
CA ARG A 376 14.61 -9.70 -10.88
C ARG A 376 14.34 -8.76 -9.71
N ILE A 377 13.34 -9.08 -8.88
CA ILE A 377 13.00 -8.30 -7.68
C ILE A 377 14.22 -8.21 -6.76
N TYR A 378 14.87 -9.35 -6.54
CA TYR A 378 16.05 -9.46 -5.70
C TYR A 378 17.26 -8.68 -6.27
N THR A 379 17.55 -8.83 -7.55
CA THR A 379 18.64 -8.09 -8.21
C THR A 379 18.39 -6.58 -8.18
N ALA A 380 17.14 -6.15 -8.33
CA ALA A 380 16.75 -4.75 -8.24
C ALA A 380 16.89 -4.18 -6.82
N ALA A 381 16.62 -4.98 -5.79
CA ALA A 381 16.84 -4.60 -4.40
C ALA A 381 18.34 -4.38 -4.10
N ILE A 382 19.19 -5.34 -4.46
CA ILE A 382 20.65 -5.20 -4.25
C ILE A 382 21.18 -4.01 -5.04
N ALA A 383 20.77 -3.85 -6.30
CA ALA A 383 21.21 -2.73 -7.12
C ALA A 383 20.88 -1.38 -6.45
N ARG A 384 19.73 -1.27 -5.79
CA ARG A 384 19.36 -0.07 -5.02
C ARG A 384 20.27 0.15 -3.82
N CYS A 385 20.50 -0.87 -3.00
CA CYS A 385 21.41 -0.79 -1.84
C CYS A 385 22.83 -0.40 -2.27
N VAL A 386 23.36 -1.02 -3.34
CA VAL A 386 24.67 -0.71 -3.91
C VAL A 386 24.70 0.73 -4.44
N LYS A 387 23.64 1.17 -5.13
CA LYS A 387 23.52 2.54 -5.63
C LYS A 387 23.65 3.54 -4.50
N ASP A 388 22.89 3.36 -3.43
CA ASP A 388 22.77 4.36 -2.38
C ASP A 388 24.00 4.34 -1.45
N ALA A 389 24.62 3.18 -1.24
CA ALA A 389 25.74 3.02 -0.31
C ALA A 389 27.14 3.15 -0.92
N LEU A 390 27.36 2.70 -2.16
CA LEU A 390 28.70 2.53 -2.74
C LEU A 390 29.01 3.49 -3.90
N VAL A 391 28.00 3.95 -4.66
CA VAL A 391 28.21 4.90 -5.75
C VAL A 391 28.63 6.29 -5.23
N PRO A 392 28.03 6.88 -4.18
CA PRO A 392 28.47 8.18 -3.65
C PRO A 392 29.90 8.17 -3.12
N LYS A 393 30.42 6.99 -2.74
CA LYS A 393 31.78 6.78 -2.26
C LYS A 393 32.79 6.58 -3.41
N GLY A 394 32.34 6.55 -4.66
CA GLY A 394 33.18 6.27 -5.82
C GLY A 394 33.71 4.83 -5.88
N LEU A 395 33.14 3.91 -5.09
CA LEU A 395 33.60 2.52 -5.03
C LEU A 395 32.99 1.65 -6.13
N VAL A 396 31.77 1.99 -6.55
CA VAL A 396 31.04 1.28 -7.60
C VAL A 396 30.64 2.27 -8.67
N ASP A 397 30.81 1.85 -9.92
CA ASP A 397 30.48 2.64 -11.09
C ASP A 397 28.94 2.74 -11.26
N PRO A 398 28.38 3.94 -11.45
CA PRO A 398 26.93 4.11 -11.62
C PRO A 398 26.37 3.33 -12.83
N ALA A 399 27.15 3.19 -13.91
CA ALA A 399 26.73 2.43 -15.09
C ALA A 399 26.70 0.92 -14.80
N PHE A 400 27.59 0.43 -13.93
CA PHE A 400 27.58 -0.96 -13.48
C PHE A 400 26.28 -1.26 -12.70
N VAL A 401 25.92 -0.40 -11.74
CA VAL A 401 24.69 -0.57 -10.95
C VAL A 401 23.44 -0.52 -11.82
N TYR A 402 23.42 0.38 -12.79
CA TYR A 402 22.33 0.46 -13.76
C TYR A 402 22.18 -0.85 -14.58
N ALA A 403 23.29 -1.50 -14.91
CA ALA A 403 23.30 -2.72 -15.70
C ALA A 403 22.81 -3.95 -14.93
N MET A 404 23.02 -4.01 -13.60
CA MET A 404 22.71 -5.17 -12.76
C MET A 404 21.28 -5.74 -12.95
N PRO A 405 20.19 -4.96 -12.73
CA PRO A 405 18.82 -5.48 -12.85
C PRO A 405 18.45 -5.83 -14.30
N LYS A 406 19.08 -5.19 -15.29
CA LYS A 406 18.85 -5.48 -16.71
C LYS A 406 19.53 -6.76 -17.17
N ALA A 407 20.71 -7.04 -16.60
CA ALA A 407 21.47 -8.26 -16.86
C ALA A 407 20.86 -9.50 -16.20
N GLY A 408 20.00 -9.31 -15.20
CA GLY A 408 19.64 -10.38 -14.26
C GLY A 408 20.91 -10.93 -13.59
N PHE A 409 21.83 -10.04 -13.22
CA PHE A 409 23.12 -10.43 -12.65
C PHE A 409 23.28 -9.87 -11.24
N CYS A 410 23.62 -10.76 -10.31
CA CYS A 410 24.07 -10.41 -8.97
C CYS A 410 25.57 -10.75 -8.85
N PRO A 411 26.45 -9.79 -8.47
CA PRO A 411 27.89 -10.00 -8.28
C PRO A 411 28.27 -11.15 -7.35
N MET A 412 27.34 -11.55 -6.48
CA MET A 412 27.53 -12.57 -5.46
C MET A 412 27.10 -13.97 -5.93
N CYS A 413 26.39 -14.08 -7.06
CA CYS A 413 25.81 -15.34 -7.51
C CYS A 413 26.65 -15.96 -8.63
N VAL A 414 26.90 -17.27 -8.55
CA VAL A 414 27.58 -18.08 -9.60
C VAL A 414 26.71 -18.25 -10.86
N ILE A 415 25.63 -17.47 -10.99
CA ILE A 415 24.68 -17.56 -12.09
C ILE A 415 25.30 -16.88 -13.31
N LYS A 416 25.24 -17.58 -14.44
CA LYS A 416 25.76 -17.06 -15.71
C LYS A 416 24.91 -15.85 -16.11
N PRO A 417 25.49 -14.64 -16.22
CA PRO A 417 24.73 -13.46 -16.61
C PRO A 417 24.16 -13.63 -18.01
N SER A 418 22.95 -13.10 -18.22
CA SER A 418 22.46 -12.86 -19.58
C SER A 418 23.34 -11.79 -20.22
N ARG A 419 23.73 -11.98 -21.48
CA ARG A 419 24.51 -10.95 -22.19
C ARG A 419 23.69 -9.66 -22.27
N VAL A 420 24.13 -8.61 -21.60
CA VAL A 420 23.60 -7.26 -21.83
C VAL A 420 24.33 -6.67 -23.02
N THR A 421 23.67 -6.68 -24.18
CA THR A 421 24.21 -6.08 -25.40
C THR A 421 23.78 -4.61 -25.56
N ASP A 422 22.69 -4.20 -24.91
CA ASP A 422 22.09 -2.89 -25.11
C ASP A 422 22.31 -1.94 -23.92
N PHE A 423 23.22 -0.98 -24.13
CA PHE A 423 23.54 0.13 -23.23
C PHE A 423 23.09 1.48 -23.80
N SER A 424 22.22 1.48 -24.81
CA SER A 424 21.73 2.71 -25.47
C SER A 424 21.15 3.74 -24.49
N HIS A 425 20.60 3.27 -23.35
CA HIS A 425 19.94 4.13 -22.37
C HIS A 425 20.84 4.82 -21.34
N VAL A 426 22.08 4.36 -21.07
CA VAL A 426 22.99 5.10 -20.16
C VAL A 426 23.45 6.41 -20.81
N VAL A 427 23.34 6.49 -22.15
CA VAL A 427 23.58 7.70 -22.95
C VAL A 427 22.45 8.74 -22.82
N ALA A 428 21.34 8.44 -22.12
CA ALA A 428 20.21 9.36 -21.95
C ALA A 428 20.47 10.54 -20.98
N GLY A 429 21.74 10.94 -20.78
CA GLY A 429 22.11 12.26 -20.28
C GLY A 429 22.54 12.37 -18.82
N THR A 430 22.60 11.27 -18.06
CA THR A 430 23.03 11.31 -16.64
C THR A 430 24.51 11.03 -16.43
N ASP A 431 25.17 10.33 -17.36
CA ASP A 431 26.60 10.03 -17.29
C ASP A 431 27.32 10.79 -18.41
N GLY A 432 28.21 11.71 -18.02
CA GLY A 432 28.94 12.57 -18.96
C GLY A 432 30.13 11.90 -19.63
N ARG A 433 30.46 10.65 -19.26
CA ARG A 433 31.62 9.94 -19.82
C ARG A 433 31.37 9.48 -21.24
N ALA A 434 32.46 9.25 -21.97
CA ALA A 434 32.39 8.66 -23.31
C ALA A 434 31.79 7.25 -23.25
N ARG A 435 31.03 6.88 -24.29
CA ARG A 435 30.35 5.58 -24.37
C ARG A 435 31.32 4.42 -24.16
N GLU A 436 32.53 4.49 -24.71
CA GLU A 436 33.55 3.45 -24.61
C GLU A 436 34.04 3.25 -23.17
N GLU A 437 34.03 4.29 -22.36
CA GLU A 437 34.41 4.24 -20.94
C GLU A 437 33.30 3.59 -20.11
N ILE A 438 32.05 3.99 -20.35
CA ILE A 438 30.85 3.40 -19.75
C ILE A 438 30.77 1.90 -20.08
N GLU A 439 30.98 1.55 -21.35
CA GLU A 439 30.96 0.15 -21.80
C GLU A 439 32.08 -0.66 -21.11
N ARG A 440 33.27 -0.10 -20.91
CA ARG A 440 34.38 -0.74 -20.19
C ARG A 440 34.08 -0.95 -18.71
N ALA A 441 33.41 0.00 -18.06
CA ALA A 441 33.10 -0.08 -16.64
C ALA A 441 31.92 -1.01 -16.30
N ALA A 442 30.96 -1.18 -17.23
CA ALA A 442 29.69 -1.84 -16.94
C ALA A 442 29.46 -3.18 -17.64
N LYS A 443 30.15 -3.49 -18.76
CA LYS A 443 29.86 -4.71 -19.52
C LYS A 443 30.49 -5.95 -18.92
N ILE A 444 29.65 -6.95 -18.66
CA ILE A 444 30.03 -8.27 -18.15
C ILE A 444 29.97 -9.28 -19.30
N SER A 445 31.00 -10.11 -19.40
CA SER A 445 31.06 -11.26 -20.30
C SER A 445 30.10 -12.38 -19.86
N ALA A 446 29.83 -13.35 -20.74
CA ALA A 446 29.02 -14.51 -20.39
C ALA A 446 29.61 -15.38 -19.26
N GLY A 447 30.89 -15.21 -18.94
CA GLY A 447 31.58 -15.89 -17.84
C GLY A 447 31.52 -15.15 -16.50
N GLY A 448 30.78 -14.03 -16.41
CA GLY A 448 30.68 -13.26 -15.17
C GLY A 448 31.84 -12.30 -14.89
N GLY A 449 32.91 -12.33 -15.69
CA GLY A 449 34.01 -11.33 -15.64
C GLY A 449 33.81 -10.16 -16.61
N ALA A 450 34.71 -9.20 -16.61
CA ALA A 450 34.74 -8.04 -17.52
C ALA A 450 34.67 -8.48 -18.99
N LEU A 451 33.84 -7.79 -19.79
CA LEU A 451 33.80 -7.99 -21.23
C LEU A 451 35.08 -7.48 -21.92
N PHE A 452 35.57 -6.32 -21.46
CA PHE A 452 36.81 -5.70 -21.93
C PHE A 452 37.90 -5.97 -20.91
N ARG A 453 38.73 -6.97 -21.20
CA ARG A 453 39.74 -7.43 -20.25
C ARG A 453 40.98 -6.55 -20.33
N ALA A 454 41.54 -6.20 -19.19
CA ALA A 454 42.82 -5.52 -19.05
C ALA A 454 43.95 -6.55 -18.98
N CYS A 455 45.09 -6.21 -19.58
CA CYS A 455 46.31 -7.01 -19.50
C CYS A 455 46.74 -7.17 -18.04
N GLU A 456 47.01 -8.40 -17.61
CA GLU A 456 47.47 -8.69 -16.24
C GLU A 456 48.98 -8.53 -16.05
N GLY A 457 49.71 -8.09 -17.09
CA GLY A 457 51.14 -7.83 -16.98
C GLY A 457 51.43 -6.73 -15.97
N ALA A 458 52.49 -6.90 -15.16
CA ALA A 458 52.84 -5.93 -14.13
C ALA A 458 53.04 -4.53 -14.73
N GLY A 459 52.24 -3.56 -14.27
CA GLY A 459 52.26 -2.17 -14.77
C GLY A 459 51.64 -1.94 -16.15
N CYS A 460 51.11 -2.97 -16.81
CA CYS A 460 50.46 -2.82 -18.11
C CYS A 460 49.03 -2.30 -17.95
N ARG A 461 48.68 -1.25 -18.70
CA ARG A 461 47.33 -0.66 -18.72
C ARG A 461 46.57 -0.89 -20.02
N LYS A 462 47.05 -1.80 -20.88
CA LYS A 462 46.36 -2.13 -22.14
C LYS A 462 45.07 -2.88 -21.83
N VAL A 463 43.97 -2.44 -22.43
CA VAL A 463 42.64 -3.04 -22.28
C VAL A 463 42.15 -3.46 -23.66
N GLU A 464 41.48 -4.60 -23.76
CA GLU A 464 40.73 -4.97 -24.95
C GLU A 464 39.71 -3.87 -25.28
N GLY A 465 39.60 -3.51 -26.55
CA GLY A 465 38.67 -2.51 -27.03
C GLY A 465 37.89 -3.05 -28.23
N ARG A 466 36.98 -2.24 -28.77
CA ARG A 466 36.29 -2.58 -30.01
C ARG A 466 37.27 -2.62 -31.19
N ASP A 467 38.26 -1.73 -31.17
CA ASP A 467 39.26 -1.53 -32.22
C ASP A 467 40.69 -1.95 -31.80
N VAL A 468 40.84 -2.57 -30.63
CA VAL A 468 42.15 -3.05 -30.14
C VAL A 468 42.22 -4.56 -30.38
N GLU A 469 43.37 -5.04 -30.85
CA GLU A 469 43.64 -6.47 -31.00
C GLU A 469 43.31 -7.22 -29.70
N ARG A 470 42.64 -8.37 -29.83
CA ARG A 470 42.35 -9.25 -28.70
C ARG A 470 43.64 -9.61 -27.99
N LEU A 471 43.63 -9.54 -26.66
CA LEU A 471 44.79 -9.90 -25.87
C LEU A 471 44.98 -11.42 -25.91
N ASN A 472 46.24 -11.86 -25.81
CA ASN A 472 46.58 -13.28 -25.78
C ASN A 472 46.14 -13.90 -24.46
N ALA A 473 45.22 -14.85 -24.52
CA ALA A 473 44.77 -15.58 -23.34
C ALA A 473 45.81 -16.61 -22.89
N CYS A 474 45.92 -16.83 -21.58
CA CYS A 474 46.74 -17.91 -21.03
C CYS A 474 46.30 -19.26 -21.63
N ALA A 475 47.24 -20.01 -22.20
CA ALA A 475 46.92 -21.27 -22.88
C ALA A 475 46.27 -22.32 -21.97
N LYS A 476 46.59 -22.29 -20.66
CA LYS A 476 46.09 -23.25 -19.67
C LYS A 476 44.69 -22.88 -19.15
N CYS A 477 44.54 -21.72 -18.50
CA CYS A 477 43.28 -21.35 -17.86
C CYS A 477 42.33 -20.56 -18.76
N LYS A 478 42.83 -19.90 -19.81
CA LYS A 478 42.08 -19.00 -20.72
C LYS A 478 41.40 -17.79 -20.04
N ALA A 479 41.52 -17.64 -18.72
CA ALA A 479 40.93 -16.55 -17.94
C ALA A 479 41.80 -15.29 -17.99
N ALA A 480 43.09 -15.41 -17.67
CA ALA A 480 44.05 -14.31 -17.71
C ALA A 480 44.43 -13.93 -19.14
N VAL A 481 44.65 -12.65 -19.39
CA VAL A 481 45.01 -12.11 -20.71
C VAL A 481 46.22 -11.19 -20.69
N TYR A 482 46.96 -11.19 -21.79
CA TYR A 482 48.22 -10.47 -21.92
C TYR A 482 48.39 -9.85 -23.31
N CYS A 483 48.89 -8.62 -23.39
CA CYS A 483 49.18 -8.00 -24.68
C CYS A 483 50.43 -8.58 -25.35
N SER A 484 51.29 -9.26 -24.61
CA SER A 484 52.55 -9.84 -25.11
C SER A 484 53.04 -10.97 -24.20
N ARG A 485 53.97 -11.80 -24.71
CA ARG A 485 54.66 -12.82 -23.91
C ARG A 485 55.46 -12.20 -22.75
N ALA A 486 55.99 -10.99 -22.92
CA ALA A 486 56.68 -10.28 -21.84
C ALA A 486 55.73 -9.95 -20.67
N CYS A 487 54.52 -9.47 -20.97
CA CYS A 487 53.50 -9.24 -19.93
C CYS A 487 53.08 -10.55 -19.25
N GLN A 488 52.89 -11.63 -20.02
CA GLN A 488 52.61 -12.95 -19.46
C GLN A 488 53.73 -13.41 -18.51
N ALA A 489 54.99 -13.31 -18.93
CA ALA A 489 56.14 -13.68 -18.10
C ALA A 489 56.23 -12.83 -16.82
N SER A 490 55.94 -11.54 -16.91
CA SER A 490 55.97 -10.63 -15.75
C SER A 490 54.93 -11.00 -14.69
N ALA A 491 53.74 -11.43 -15.11
CA ALA A 491 52.64 -11.82 -14.22
C ALA A 491 52.72 -13.29 -13.79
N TRP A 492 53.53 -14.11 -14.47
CA TRP A 492 53.55 -15.56 -14.27
C TRP A 492 53.85 -15.97 -12.82
N LYS A 493 54.70 -15.21 -12.12
CA LYS A 493 55.07 -15.51 -10.73
C LYS A 493 53.86 -15.57 -9.80
N THR A 494 52.90 -14.65 -9.96
CA THR A 494 51.65 -14.62 -9.17
C THR A 494 50.56 -15.46 -9.81
N HIS A 495 50.46 -15.46 -11.15
CA HIS A 495 49.41 -16.18 -11.86
C HIS A 495 49.54 -17.71 -11.76
N LYS A 496 50.76 -18.26 -11.73
CA LYS A 496 51.00 -19.72 -11.82
C LYS A 496 50.25 -20.53 -10.73
N GLU A 497 50.05 -19.94 -9.56
CA GLU A 497 49.41 -20.58 -8.40
C GLU A 497 47.90 -20.71 -8.60
N ALA A 498 47.28 -19.67 -9.16
CA ALA A 498 45.86 -19.70 -9.55
C ALA A 498 45.62 -20.35 -10.93
N CYS A 499 46.66 -20.56 -11.73
CA CYS A 499 46.51 -20.96 -13.14
C CYS A 499 45.92 -22.38 -13.29
N GLY A 500 44.63 -22.42 -13.61
CA GLY A 500 43.86 -23.65 -13.82
C GLY A 500 43.09 -24.13 -12.60
N SER A 501 43.09 -23.37 -11.50
CA SER A 501 42.17 -23.60 -10.40
C SER A 501 40.75 -23.15 -10.79
N ALA A 502 39.73 -23.65 -10.09
CA ALA A 502 38.35 -23.16 -10.22
C ALA A 502 38.23 -21.68 -9.80
N GLU A 503 39.19 -21.19 -9.00
CA GLU A 503 39.29 -19.81 -8.54
C GLU A 503 39.91 -18.86 -9.57
N CYS A 504 40.43 -19.39 -10.69
CA CYS A 504 40.84 -18.62 -11.85
C CYS A 504 39.60 -18.10 -12.61
N GLY A 505 38.74 -17.37 -11.90
CA GLY A 505 37.61 -16.66 -12.48
C GLY A 505 38.09 -15.63 -13.49
N GLY A 506 37.25 -15.32 -14.47
CA GLY A 506 37.54 -14.22 -15.39
C GLY A 506 37.77 -12.93 -14.60
N GLN A 507 38.65 -12.06 -15.14
CA GLN A 507 38.97 -10.78 -14.52
C GLN A 507 37.70 -10.01 -14.14
N MET A 508 37.50 -9.73 -12.86
CA MET A 508 36.34 -9.00 -12.36
C MET A 508 36.47 -7.51 -12.66
N LEU A 509 35.34 -6.84 -12.91
CA LEU A 509 35.29 -5.38 -12.98
C LEU A 509 35.61 -4.78 -11.59
N PRO A 510 36.20 -3.57 -11.50
CA PRO A 510 36.45 -2.91 -10.22
C PRO A 510 35.20 -2.82 -9.32
N SER A 511 34.05 -2.55 -9.93
CA SER A 511 32.75 -2.54 -9.24
C SER A 511 32.37 -3.89 -8.64
N GLN A 512 32.66 -5.00 -9.33
CA GLN A 512 32.38 -6.34 -8.80
C GLN A 512 33.30 -6.67 -7.62
N VAL A 513 34.58 -6.26 -7.68
CA VAL A 513 35.54 -6.44 -6.59
C VAL A 513 35.09 -5.66 -5.37
N ALA A 514 34.75 -4.37 -5.54
CA ALA A 514 34.28 -3.50 -4.47
C ALA A 514 33.01 -4.02 -3.80
N ILE A 515 32.04 -4.52 -4.58
CA ILE A 515 30.83 -5.15 -4.02
C ILE A 515 31.21 -6.42 -3.25
N ARG A 516 32.04 -7.30 -3.82
CA ARG A 516 32.43 -8.55 -3.15
C ARG A 516 33.15 -8.29 -1.82
N GLU A 517 34.08 -7.34 -1.78
CA GLU A 517 34.81 -6.98 -0.55
C GLU A 517 33.91 -6.40 0.54
N ARG A 518 32.80 -5.75 0.17
CA ARG A 518 31.86 -5.13 1.11
C ARG A 518 30.71 -6.05 1.51
N VAL A 519 30.31 -6.96 0.63
CA VAL A 519 29.12 -7.80 0.79
C VAL A 519 29.48 -9.23 1.21
N SER A 520 30.68 -9.73 0.87
CA SER A 520 31.18 -10.94 1.49
C SER A 520 32.01 -10.55 2.72
N PRO A 521 31.50 -10.73 3.96
CA PRO A 521 32.38 -10.85 5.10
C PRO A 521 33.15 -12.15 4.87
N VAL A 522 34.28 -12.08 4.18
CA VAL A 522 35.25 -13.16 4.24
C VAL A 522 35.71 -13.16 5.69
N SER A 523 35.46 -14.27 6.37
CA SER A 523 36.10 -14.64 7.62
C SER A 523 37.62 -14.69 7.37
N VAL A 524 38.28 -13.53 7.42
CA VAL A 524 39.74 -13.42 7.40
C VAL A 524 40.23 -13.66 8.82
N GLU A 525 40.02 -14.88 9.31
CA GLU A 525 40.69 -15.45 10.48
C GLU A 525 41.14 -16.87 10.12
N SER A 526 41.98 -17.00 9.09
CA SER A 526 42.81 -18.18 8.84
C SER A 526 43.98 -17.82 7.92
N ALA A 527 44.94 -17.05 8.45
CA ALA A 527 46.29 -16.93 7.90
C ALA A 527 47.28 -16.79 9.05
#